data_AF-A0A090KMY1-F1
#
_entry.id   AF-A0A090KMY1-F1
#
_cell.length_a   1.000
_cell.length_b   1.000
_cell.length_c   1.000
_cell.angle_alpha   90.00
_cell.angle_beta   90.00
_cell.angle_gamma   90.00
#
_symmetry.space_group_name_H-M   'P 1'
#
loop_
_entity.id
_entity.type
_entity.pdbx_description
1 polymer ?
#
loop_
_entity_poly.entity_id
_entity_poly.type
_entity_poly.pdbx_seq_one_letter_code
_entity_poly.pdbx_strand_id
1 'polypeptide(L)' 'MPKKQTEANKKWQEKNKDYANYISARSRARSFIKNKATLEDIEEFKKLIEEREKFLKSEDTFS' A
#
# COMPACT_ATOMS: atom_id res chain seq x y z
N MET A 1 -26.35 13.79 22.59
CA MET A 1 -27.09 13.41 21.37
C MET A 1 -26.15 12.65 20.46
N PRO A 2 -26.36 11.35 20.14
CA PRO A 2 -25.47 10.65 19.23
C PRO A 2 -25.74 11.18 17.82
N LYS A 3 -24.73 11.81 17.22
CA LYS A 3 -24.78 12.27 15.82
C LYS A 3 -25.12 11.04 14.97
N LYS A 4 -26.27 11.05 14.28
CA LYS A 4 -26.56 10.11 13.19
C LYS A 4 -25.38 10.20 12.22
N GLN A 5 -24.44 9.27 12.33
CA GLN A 5 -23.34 9.15 11.40
C GLN A 5 -23.97 8.76 10.08
N THR A 6 -24.21 9.75 9.24
CA THR A 6 -24.59 9.57 7.85
C THR A 6 -23.61 8.61 7.19
N GLU A 7 -24.10 7.77 6.30
CA GLU A 7 -23.29 6.81 5.53
C GLU A 7 -22.11 7.49 4.82
N ALA A 8 -22.26 8.78 4.48
CA ALA A 8 -21.20 9.64 3.96
C ALA A 8 -20.00 9.80 4.92
N ASN A 9 -20.24 9.95 6.23
CA ASN A 9 -19.16 10.03 7.23
C ASN A 9 -18.45 8.68 7.38
N LYS A 10 -19.18 7.56 7.29
CA LYS A 10 -18.59 6.22 7.32
C LYS A 10 -17.70 5.97 6.10
N LYS A 11 -18.18 6.27 4.89
CA LYS A 11 -17.38 6.17 3.65
C LYS A 11 -16.15 7.07 3.68
N TRP A 12 -16.26 8.27 4.25
CA TRP A 12 -15.11 9.15 4.42
C TRP A 12 -14.10 8.59 5.42
N GLN A 13 -14.56 8.04 6.55
CA GLN A 13 -13.70 7.39 7.54
C GLN A 13 -13.04 6.12 6.99
N GLU A 14 -13.75 5.31 6.21
CA GLU A 14 -13.21 4.12 5.55
C GLU A 14 -12.18 4.49 4.48
N LYS A 15 -12.48 5.45 3.61
CA LYS A 15 -11.52 5.95 2.61
C LYS A 15 -10.26 6.54 3.26
N ASN A 16 -10.41 7.22 4.40
CA ASN A 16 -9.28 7.71 5.19
C ASN A 16 -8.52 6.57 5.88
N LYS A 17 -9.22 5.51 6.30
CA LYS A 17 -8.60 4.33 6.91
C LYS A 17 -7.77 3.58 5.89
N ASP A 18 -8.26 3.37 4.67
CA ASP A 18 -7.50 2.69 3.62
C ASP A 18 -6.28 3.50 3.19
N TYR A 19 -6.43 4.82 3.04
CA TYR A 19 -5.30 5.70 2.76
C TYR A 19 -4.27 5.71 3.91
N ALA A 20 -4.72 5.80 5.16
CA ALA A 20 -3.84 5.73 6.32
C ALA A 20 -3.13 4.38 6.42
N ASN A 21 -3.84 3.28 6.15
CA ASN A 21 -3.28 1.94 6.09
C ASN A 21 -2.18 1.87 5.02
N TYR A 22 -2.45 2.36 3.81
CA TYR A 22 -1.48 2.45 2.72
C TYR A 22 -0.22 3.23 3.14
N ILE A 23 -0.38 4.42 3.72
CA ILE A 23 0.75 5.24 4.18
C ILE A 23 1.56 4.51 5.26
N SER A 24 0.87 3.87 6.20
CA SER A 24 1.52 3.11 7.28
C SER A 24 2.30 1.91 6.75
N ALA A 25 1.73 1.16 5.80
CA ALA A 25 2.38 0.02 5.15
C ALA A 25 3.62 0.49 4.38
N ARG A 26 3.50 1.58 3.60
CA ARG A 26 4.62 2.18 2.86
C ARG A 26 5.76 2.61 3.77
N SER A 27 5.44 3.25 4.90
CA SER A 27 6.44 3.68 5.87
C SER A 27 7.19 2.49 6.49
N ARG A 28 6.45 1.44 6.91
CA ARG A 28 7.03 0.22 7.48
C ARG A 28 7.93 -0.49 6.47
N ALA A 29 7.47 -0.70 5.24
CA ALA A 29 8.25 -1.32 4.18
C ALA A 29 9.56 -0.55 3.91
N ARG A 30 9.48 0.78 3.80
CA ARG A 30 10.67 1.62 3.61
C ARG A 30 11.69 1.46 4.74
N SER A 31 11.22 1.47 5.99
CA SER A 31 12.10 1.31 7.15
C SER A 31 12.75 -0.08 7.20
N PHE A 32 11.99 -1.12 6.85
CA PHE A 32 12.48 -2.49 6.80
C PHE A 32 13.58 -2.65 5.75
N ILE A 33 13.31 -2.26 4.49
CA ILE A 33 14.29 -2.33 3.39
C ILE A 33 15.56 -1.54 3.73
N LYS A 34 15.41 -0.36 4.35
CA LYS A 34 16.56 0.52 4.63
C LYS A 34 17.43 0.03 5.79
N ASN A 35 16.83 -0.49 6.86
CA ASN A 35 17.52 -0.65 8.14
C ASN A 35 17.56 -2.10 8.66
N LYS A 36 16.77 -3.02 8.09
CA LYS A 36 16.59 -4.37 8.64
C LYS A 36 16.79 -5.51 7.65
N ALA A 37 16.51 -5.27 6.37
CA ALA A 37 16.55 -6.31 5.35
C ALA A 37 17.97 -6.89 5.17
N THR A 38 18.05 -8.20 5.03
CA THR A 38 19.29 -8.89 4.64
C THR A 38 19.50 -8.83 3.13
N LEU A 39 20.65 -9.33 2.65
CA LEU A 39 20.92 -9.37 1.21
C LEU A 39 19.91 -10.28 0.49
N GLU A 40 19.58 -11.41 1.08
CA GLU A 40 18.57 -12.35 0.58
C GLU A 40 17.18 -11.69 0.49
N ASP A 41 16.77 -10.95 1.52
CA ASP A 41 15.51 -10.20 1.52
C ASP A 41 15.47 -9.19 0.35
N ILE A 42 16.58 -8.46 0.12
CA ILE A 42 16.67 -7.48 -0.95
C ILE A 42 16.58 -8.15 -2.33
N GLU A 43 17.19 -9.33 -2.50
CA GLU A 43 17.09 -10.10 -3.73
C GLU A 43 15.67 -10.61 -3.99
N GLU A 44 14.98 -11.08 -2.95
CA GLU A 44 13.57 -11.47 -3.03
C GLU A 44 12.70 -10.27 -3.40
N PHE A 45 12.86 -9.13 -2.71
CA PHE A 45 12.06 -7.94 -2.97
C PHE A 45 12.24 -7.41 -4.40
N LYS A 46 13.44 -7.51 -4.98
CA LYS A 46 13.65 -7.14 -6.39
C LYS A 46 12.77 -7.96 -7.33
N LYS A 47 12.66 -9.28 -7.11
CA LYS A 47 11.79 -10.16 -7.92
C LYS A 47 10.32 -9.78 -7.78
N LEU A 48 9.87 -9.57 -6.54
CA LEU A 48 8.48 -9.16 -6.26
C LEU A 48 8.15 -7.79 -6.89
N ILE A 49 9.08 -6.84 -6.84
CA ILE A 49 8.92 -5.52 -7.48
C ILE A 49 8.82 -5.68 -9.00
N GLU A 50 9.68 -6.51 -9.61
CA GLU A 50 9.66 -6.75 -11.06
C GLU A 50 8.33 -7.35 -11.52
N GLU A 51 7.81 -8.35 -10.82
CA GLU A 51 6.49 -8.94 -11.09
C GLU A 51 5.37 -7.91 -10.97
N ARG A 52 5.41 -7.08 -9.92
CA ARG A 52 4.41 -6.03 -9.70
C ARG A 52 4.45 -4.97 -10.78
N GLU A 53 5.64 -4.56 -11.22
CA GLU A 53 5.81 -3.61 -12.32
C GLU A 53 5.29 -4.17 -13.64
N LYS A 54 5.58 -5.44 -13.94
CA LYS A 54 5.06 -6.11 -15.14
C LYS A 54 3.53 -6.10 -15.16
N PHE A 55 2.91 -6.45 -14.03
CA PHE A 55 1.46 -6.39 -13.90
C PHE A 55 0.92 -4.97 -14.16
N LEU A 56 1.49 -3.94 -13.52
CA LEU A 56 1.03 -2.55 -13.69
C LEU A 56 1.21 -2.05 -15.13
N LYS A 57 2.37 -2.31 -15.74
CA LYS A 57 2.64 -1.92 -17.13
C LYS A 57 1.73 -2.66 -18.11
N SER A 58 1.36 -3.92 -17.81
CA SER A 58 0.42 -4.67 -18.65
C SER A 58 -1.01 -4.13 -18.56
N GLU A 59 -1.44 -3.64 -17.39
CA GLU A 59 -2.74 -2.97 -17.25
C GLU A 59 -2.76 -1.63 -17.99
N ASP A 60 -1.65 -0.88 -17.98
CA ASP A 60 -1.53 0.40 -18.71
C ASP A 60 -1.57 0.20 -20.24
N THR A 61 -1.19 -0.97 -20.77
CA THR A 61 -1.25 -1.25 -22.22
C THR A 61 -2.63 -1.60 -22.75
N PHE A 62 -3.62 -1.82 -21.87
CA PHE A 62 -4.97 -2.23 -22.23
C PHE A 62 -6.04 -1.17 -21.90
N SER A 63 -5.63 0.01 -21.43
CA SER A 63 -6.49 1.15 -21.09
C SER A 63 -6.33 2.32 -22.05
#